data_AF-A0A0P0YYH9-F1
#
_entry.id   AF-A0A0P0YYH9-F1
#
_cell.length_a   1.000
_cell.length_b   1.000
_cell.length_c   1.000
_cell.angle_alpha   90.00
_cell.angle_beta   90.00
_cell.angle_gamma   90.00
#
_symmetry.space_group_name_H-M   'P 1'
#
loop_
_entity.id
_entity.type
_entity.pdbx_description
1 polymer ?
#
loop_
_entity_poly.entity_id
_entity_poly.type
_entity_poly.pdbx_seq_one_letter_code
_entity_poly.pdbx_strand_id
1 'polypeptide(L)'
;MMDKRHRSRLFRERLASAMTATGMTKSALARASGADRSTVSLLLSSDDGRLPNAQFAAEAASALGVSSDWLLGLTDRPERAAEMLQASMRIEEAARAPSDELIFRWHEEARGYKIRHVPATLPDMLKSEEVLRFEYGDFLGRTSDQAIADMRDRLDYLRAPDTDYEIAMPIDALEGFAAGEGY
;
A
#
# COMPACT_ATOMS: atom_id res chain seq x y z
N MET A 1 -1.95 3.07 -31.21
CA MET A 1 -0.61 2.45 -31.12
C MET A 1 0.38 3.56 -30.75
N MET A 2 1.20 3.37 -29.70
CA MET A 2 2.10 4.41 -29.20
C MET A 2 3.26 4.67 -30.19
N ASP A 3 3.56 5.94 -30.48
CA ASP A 3 4.71 6.33 -31.31
C ASP A 3 6.03 5.88 -30.65
N LYS A 4 6.96 5.34 -31.45
CA LYS A 4 8.31 4.94 -31.03
C LYS A 4 9.06 6.09 -30.35
N ARG A 5 8.95 7.33 -30.86
CA ARG A 5 9.58 8.51 -30.25
C ARG A 5 9.00 8.81 -28.88
N HIS A 6 7.68 8.69 -28.75
CA HIS A 6 7.00 8.88 -27.47
C HIS A 6 7.44 7.82 -26.45
N ARG A 7 7.57 6.55 -26.88
CA ARG A 7 8.05 5.46 -26.03
C ARG A 7 9.49 5.67 -25.57
N SER A 8 10.37 6.07 -26.48
CA SER A 8 11.76 6.38 -26.17
C SER A 8 11.89 7.52 -25.15
N ARG A 9 11.09 8.58 -25.32
CA ARG A 9 11.05 9.69 -24.37
C ARG A 9 10.55 9.26 -22.99
N LEU A 10 9.45 8.49 -22.95
CA LEU A 10 8.88 7.98 -21.70
C LEU A 10 9.86 7.06 -20.96
N PHE A 11 10.54 6.17 -21.69
CA PHE A 11 11.59 5.32 -21.13
C PHE A 11 12.70 6.13 -20.47
N ARG A 12 13.20 7.17 -21.15
CA ARG A 12 14.24 8.06 -20.63
C ARG A 12 13.79 8.79 -19.36
N GLU A 13 12.58 9.34 -19.36
CA GLU A 13 12.00 10.06 -18.21
C GLU A 13 11.83 9.13 -17.00
N ARG A 14 11.25 7.94 -17.22
CA ARG A 14 11.03 6.93 -16.17
C ARG A 14 12.34 6.36 -15.63
N LEU A 15 13.32 6.10 -16.50
CA LEU A 15 14.65 5.66 -16.10
C LEU A 15 15.35 6.72 -15.23
N ALA A 16 15.34 7.98 -15.66
CA ALA A 16 15.94 9.08 -14.89
C ALA A 16 15.24 9.27 -13.53
N SER A 17 13.91 9.19 -13.50
CA SER A 17 13.12 9.28 -12.27
C SER A 17 13.45 8.14 -11.28
N ALA A 18 13.50 6.89 -11.76
CA ALA A 18 13.84 5.74 -10.93
C ALA A 18 15.30 5.77 -10.42
N MET A 19 16.23 6.26 -11.24
CA MET A 19 17.62 6.50 -10.80
C MET A 19 17.71 7.53 -9.69
N THR A 20 16.95 8.64 -9.80
CA THR A 20 16.88 9.65 -8.74
C THR A 20 16.28 9.07 -7.45
N ALA A 21 15.20 8.30 -7.55
CA ALA A 21 14.52 7.71 -6.40
C ALA A 21 15.39 6.70 -5.65
N THR A 22 16.20 5.91 -6.37
CA THR A 22 17.12 4.92 -5.77
C THR A 22 18.49 5.49 -5.43
N GLY A 23 18.75 6.77 -5.74
CA GLY A 23 20.08 7.38 -5.61
C GLY A 23 21.14 6.76 -6.51
N MET A 24 20.74 6.01 -7.55
CA MET A 24 21.65 5.26 -8.41
C MET A 24 22.30 6.16 -9.47
N THR A 25 23.63 6.24 -9.45
CA THR A 25 24.39 7.01 -10.46
C THR A 25 24.43 6.30 -11.82
N LYS A 26 24.72 7.03 -12.91
CA LYS A 26 24.91 6.44 -14.26
C LYS A 26 25.95 5.33 -14.28
N SER A 27 27.05 5.49 -13.54
CA SER A 27 28.12 4.50 -13.44
C SER A 27 27.70 3.27 -12.62
N ALA A 28 26.85 3.45 -11.61
CA ALA A 28 26.28 2.35 -10.84
C ALA A 28 25.29 1.54 -11.70
N LEU A 29 24.39 2.21 -12.42
CA LEU A 29 23.45 1.55 -13.32
C LEU A 29 24.16 0.80 -14.45
N ALA A 30 25.20 1.37 -15.04
CA ALA A 30 26.02 0.73 -16.07
C ALA A 30 26.59 -0.61 -15.57
N ARG A 31 27.20 -0.62 -14.38
CA ARG A 31 27.71 -1.85 -13.75
C ARG A 31 26.61 -2.86 -13.43
N ALA A 32 25.50 -2.40 -12.87
CA ALA A 32 24.38 -3.27 -12.50
C ALA A 32 23.68 -3.90 -13.72
N SER A 33 23.65 -3.19 -14.86
CA SER A 33 23.02 -3.64 -16.10
C SER A 33 23.96 -4.34 -17.09
N GLY A 34 25.25 -4.47 -16.76
CA GLY A 34 26.26 -5.03 -17.66
C GLY A 34 26.48 -4.21 -18.93
N ALA A 35 26.17 -2.90 -18.91
CA ALA A 35 26.32 -2.01 -20.04
C ALA A 35 27.45 -0.98 -19.85
N ASP A 36 27.95 -0.44 -20.94
CA ASP A 36 28.88 0.68 -20.88
C ASP A 36 28.24 1.96 -20.35
N ARG A 37 29.02 2.74 -19.60
CA ARG A 37 28.59 4.06 -19.09
C ARG A 37 28.18 5.01 -20.23
N SER A 38 28.84 4.90 -21.40
CA SER A 38 28.50 5.67 -22.60
C SER A 38 27.10 5.32 -23.11
N THR A 39 26.70 4.05 -23.07
CA THR A 39 25.35 3.58 -23.43
C THR A 39 24.30 4.18 -22.51
N VAL A 40 24.52 4.12 -21.19
CA VAL A 40 23.61 4.73 -20.20
C VAL A 40 23.52 6.24 -20.41
N SER A 41 24.66 6.91 -20.66
CA SER A 41 24.66 8.35 -20.92
C SER A 41 23.91 8.70 -22.19
N LEU A 42 24.09 7.93 -23.27
CA LEU A 42 23.42 8.15 -24.55
C LEU A 42 21.91 7.99 -24.40
N LEU A 43 21.44 6.94 -23.73
CA LEU A 43 20.01 6.72 -23.47
C LEU A 43 19.37 7.85 -22.67
N LEU A 44 20.14 8.47 -21.76
CA LEU A 44 19.66 9.58 -20.94
C LEU A 44 19.73 10.94 -21.64
N SER A 45 20.51 11.09 -22.71
CA SER A 45 20.71 12.36 -23.40
C SER A 45 20.15 12.41 -24.83
N SER A 46 19.93 11.26 -25.48
CA SER A 46 19.51 11.21 -26.88
C SER A 46 18.00 11.37 -27.01
N ASP A 47 17.59 12.22 -27.95
CA ASP A 47 16.18 12.38 -28.38
C ASP A 47 15.94 11.75 -29.76
N ASP A 48 16.84 10.85 -30.19
CA ASP A 48 16.82 10.19 -31.50
C ASP A 48 15.74 9.09 -31.62
N GLY A 49 14.94 8.89 -30.55
CA GLY A 49 13.89 7.87 -30.51
C GLY A 49 14.42 6.44 -30.38
N ARG A 50 15.68 6.26 -29.95
CA ARG A 50 16.31 4.96 -29.80
C ARG A 50 15.99 4.34 -28.44
N LEU A 51 15.27 3.22 -28.48
CA LEU A 51 15.08 2.36 -27.32
C LEU A 51 16.30 1.44 -27.11
N PRO A 52 16.61 1.07 -25.87
CA PRO A 52 17.62 0.06 -25.60
C PRO A 52 17.15 -1.33 -26.05
N ASN A 53 18.06 -2.28 -26.06
CA ASN A 53 17.70 -3.68 -26.24
C ASN A 53 16.93 -4.21 -25.01
N ALA A 54 16.23 -5.33 -25.18
CA ALA A 54 15.41 -5.93 -24.13
C ALA A 54 16.25 -6.33 -22.90
N GLN A 55 17.50 -6.78 -23.10
CA GLN A 55 18.40 -7.15 -22.02
C GLN A 55 18.68 -5.97 -21.09
N PHE A 56 19.08 -4.83 -21.64
CA PHE A 56 19.35 -3.63 -20.85
C PHE A 56 18.07 -3.13 -20.16
N ALA A 57 16.92 -3.14 -20.84
CA ALA A 57 15.66 -2.75 -20.22
C ALA A 57 15.31 -3.63 -19.01
N ALA A 58 15.52 -4.95 -19.11
CA ALA A 58 15.30 -5.90 -18.03
C ALA A 58 16.27 -5.70 -16.87
N GLU A 59 17.56 -5.58 -17.14
CA GLU A 59 18.56 -5.41 -16.09
C GLU A 59 18.50 -4.03 -15.43
N ALA A 60 18.20 -2.97 -16.18
CA ALA A 60 17.98 -1.64 -15.62
C ALA A 60 16.73 -1.61 -14.75
N ALA A 61 15.63 -2.24 -15.20
CA ALA A 61 14.45 -2.41 -14.38
C ALA A 61 14.81 -3.15 -13.09
N SER A 62 15.54 -4.29 -13.20
CA SER A 62 16.04 -5.14 -12.10
C SER A 62 16.91 -4.38 -11.07
N ALA A 63 17.82 -3.54 -11.55
CA ALA A 63 18.69 -2.74 -10.70
C ALA A 63 17.95 -1.62 -9.94
N LEU A 64 16.84 -1.13 -10.49
CA LEU A 64 16.14 0.07 -10.01
C LEU A 64 14.87 -0.21 -9.18
N GLY A 65 14.56 -1.49 -8.92
CA GLY A 65 13.34 -1.85 -8.17
C GLY A 65 12.03 -1.67 -8.94
N VAL A 66 12.09 -1.55 -10.27
CA VAL A 66 10.89 -1.31 -11.11
C VAL A 66 10.64 -2.43 -12.10
N SER A 67 9.49 -2.39 -12.79
CA SER A 67 9.16 -3.29 -13.89
C SER A 67 9.63 -2.78 -15.26
N SER A 68 10.04 -3.70 -16.14
CA SER A 68 10.38 -3.39 -17.54
C SER A 68 9.18 -2.85 -18.31
N ASP A 69 7.98 -3.35 -18.00
CA ASP A 69 6.72 -2.89 -18.58
C ASP A 69 6.47 -1.42 -18.25
N TRP A 70 6.79 -0.99 -17.02
CA TRP A 70 6.71 0.42 -16.66
C TRP A 70 7.76 1.25 -17.40
N LEU A 71 9.02 0.82 -17.43
CA LEU A 71 10.03 1.55 -18.21
C LEU A 71 9.63 1.69 -19.69
N LEU A 72 9.01 0.67 -20.26
CA LEU A 72 8.58 0.67 -21.66
C LEU A 72 7.22 1.35 -21.90
N GLY A 73 6.48 1.79 -20.88
CA GLY A 73 5.17 2.42 -21.06
C GLY A 73 4.03 1.45 -21.38
N LEU A 74 4.11 0.20 -20.92
CA LEU A 74 3.05 -0.81 -21.01
C LEU A 74 2.13 -0.80 -19.78
N THR A 75 2.59 -0.22 -18.67
CA THR A 75 1.82 0.00 -17.43
C THR A 75 2.22 1.35 -16.80
N ASP A 76 1.34 1.91 -15.97
CA ASP A 76 1.61 3.13 -15.20
C ASP A 76 2.11 2.86 -13.77
N ARG A 77 2.16 1.58 -13.36
CA ARG A 77 2.67 1.16 -12.03
C ARG A 77 4.15 0.82 -12.07
N PRO A 78 5.02 1.51 -11.30
CA PRO A 78 6.47 1.27 -11.31
C PRO A 78 6.86 -0.08 -10.70
N GLU A 79 6.08 -0.62 -9.78
CA GLU A 79 6.43 -1.79 -8.98
C GLU A 79 6.57 -3.07 -9.81
N ARG A 80 7.46 -3.98 -9.39
CA ARG A 80 7.46 -5.35 -9.91
C ARG A 80 6.26 -6.10 -9.40
N ALA A 81 5.67 -6.97 -10.22
CA ALA A 81 4.60 -7.86 -9.78
C ALA A 81 4.97 -8.67 -8.52
N ALA A 82 6.25 -9.06 -8.38
CA ALA A 82 6.75 -9.75 -7.19
C ALA A 82 6.92 -8.84 -5.95
N GLU A 83 7.23 -7.55 -6.14
CA GLU A 83 7.32 -6.57 -5.04
C GLU A 83 5.94 -6.03 -4.64
N MET A 84 4.96 -5.98 -5.54
CA MET A 84 3.55 -5.80 -5.20
C MET A 84 3.07 -6.89 -4.22
N LEU A 85 3.52 -8.14 -4.40
CA LEU A 85 3.21 -9.24 -3.49
C LEU A 85 3.90 -9.07 -2.13
N GLN A 86 5.17 -8.66 -2.10
CA GLN A 86 5.87 -8.40 -0.82
C GLN A 86 5.40 -7.12 -0.11
N ALA A 87 4.94 -6.11 -0.83
CA ALA A 87 4.32 -4.91 -0.27
C ALA A 87 2.90 -5.18 0.28
N SER A 88 2.31 -6.35 0.03
CA SER A 88 0.92 -6.66 0.37
C SER A 88 0.70 -7.51 1.62
N MET A 89 1.76 -8.03 2.27
CA MET A 89 1.62 -8.78 3.53
C MET A 89 2.64 -8.31 4.57
N ARG A 90 2.28 -7.29 5.33
CA ARG A 90 2.86 -7.06 6.67
C ARG A 90 2.00 -7.79 7.69
N ILE A 91 2.56 -8.81 8.33
CA ILE A 91 1.96 -9.45 9.50
C ILE A 91 2.77 -8.95 10.70
N GLU A 92 2.19 -8.03 11.47
CA GLU A 92 2.76 -7.62 12.75
C GLU A 92 2.22 -8.55 13.86
N GLU A 93 3.11 -9.04 14.72
CA GLU A 93 2.71 -9.75 15.93
C GLU A 93 2.10 -8.75 16.93
N ALA A 94 0.78 -8.70 17.00
CA ALA A 94 0.10 -7.99 18.06
C ALA A 94 0.12 -8.84 19.34
N ALA A 95 0.66 -8.28 20.43
CA ALA A 95 0.37 -8.79 21.76
C ALA A 95 -1.16 -8.77 21.96
N ARG A 96 -1.72 -9.69 22.77
CA ARG A 96 -3.18 -9.78 23.03
C ARG A 96 -3.79 -8.57 23.77
N ALA A 97 -3.10 -7.43 23.80
CA ALA A 97 -3.51 -6.13 24.36
C ALA A 97 -3.59 -5.08 23.23
N PRO A 98 -4.40 -4.02 23.36
CA PRO A 98 -5.11 -3.44 22.22
C PRO A 98 -4.17 -2.85 21.17
N SER A 99 -4.20 -3.45 19.98
CA SER A 99 -3.46 -3.04 18.78
C SER A 99 -4.04 -1.79 18.12
N ASP A 100 -4.74 -0.94 18.88
CA ASP A 100 -5.59 0.11 18.34
C ASP A 100 -4.79 1.26 17.72
N GLU A 101 -3.64 1.61 18.27
CA GLU A 101 -2.77 2.67 17.73
C GLU A 101 -2.11 2.25 16.41
N LEU A 102 -1.68 0.98 16.30
CA LEU A 102 -1.16 0.40 15.06
C LEU A 102 -2.24 0.33 13.98
N ILE A 103 -3.43 -0.16 14.35
CA ILE A 103 -4.58 -0.20 13.46
C ILE A 103 -4.91 1.22 12.98
N PHE A 104 -5.00 2.19 13.89
CA PHE A 104 -5.29 3.58 13.54
C PHE A 104 -4.25 4.17 12.59
N ARG A 105 -2.96 3.96 12.87
CA ARG A 105 -1.87 4.39 11.98
C ARG A 105 -2.00 3.78 10.59
N TRP A 106 -2.33 2.49 10.48
CA TRP A 106 -2.57 1.85 9.19
C TRP A 106 -3.76 2.43 8.44
N HIS A 107 -4.82 2.86 9.15
CA HIS A 107 -5.95 3.54 8.52
C HIS A 107 -5.55 4.92 7.97
N GLU A 108 -4.71 5.67 8.70
CA GLU A 108 -4.14 6.93 8.21
C GLU A 108 -3.22 6.71 6.99
N GLU A 109 -2.37 5.68 7.01
CA GLU A 109 -1.50 5.32 5.88
C GLU A 109 -2.31 4.87 4.65
N ALA A 110 -3.49 4.27 4.86
CA ALA A 110 -4.37 3.78 3.80
C ALA A 110 -5.36 4.84 3.27
N ARG A 111 -5.22 6.12 3.63
CA ARG A 111 -6.08 7.21 3.09
C ARG A 111 -6.10 7.19 1.56
N GLY A 112 -7.30 7.27 0.97
CA GLY A 112 -7.52 7.19 -0.47
C GLY A 112 -7.49 5.76 -1.05
N TYR A 113 -7.26 4.73 -0.22
CA TYR A 113 -7.39 3.33 -0.58
C TYR A 113 -8.62 2.70 0.09
N LYS A 114 -9.13 1.61 -0.51
CA LYS A 114 -10.22 0.83 0.09
C LYS A 114 -9.68 -0.09 1.20
N ILE A 115 -10.26 0.01 2.39
CA ILE A 115 -9.95 -0.88 3.52
C ILE A 115 -11.02 -1.98 3.61
N ARG A 116 -10.58 -3.24 3.72
CA ARG A 116 -11.47 -4.39 4.00
C ARG A 116 -11.10 -4.99 5.34
N HIS A 117 -12.06 -5.04 6.24
CA HIS A 117 -11.84 -5.48 7.61
C HIS A 117 -12.72 -6.68 7.94
N VAL A 118 -12.12 -7.71 8.55
CA VAL A 118 -12.81 -8.87 9.13
C VAL A 118 -12.58 -8.82 10.64
N PRO A 119 -13.54 -8.29 11.41
CA PRO A 119 -13.38 -8.12 12.85
C PRO A 119 -13.57 -9.45 13.58
N ALA A 120 -12.98 -9.57 14.77
CA ALA A 120 -13.18 -10.73 15.64
C ALA A 120 -14.52 -10.66 16.42
N THR A 121 -15.01 -9.46 16.70
CA THR A 121 -16.27 -9.18 17.39
C THR A 121 -17.05 -8.10 16.63
N LEU A 122 -18.23 -7.69 17.12
CA LEU A 122 -18.93 -6.56 16.52
C LEU A 122 -17.99 -5.32 16.52
N PRO A 123 -17.86 -4.60 15.39
CA PRO A 123 -17.04 -3.39 15.34
C PRO A 123 -17.55 -2.33 16.32
N ASP A 124 -16.66 -1.71 17.09
CA ASP A 124 -17.01 -0.68 18.09
C ASP A 124 -17.87 0.46 17.53
N MET A 125 -17.61 0.93 16.32
CA MET A 125 -18.39 1.98 15.63
C MET A 125 -19.87 1.63 15.39
N LEU A 126 -20.26 0.37 15.56
CA LEU A 126 -21.65 -0.11 15.46
C LEU A 126 -22.28 -0.35 16.84
N LYS A 127 -21.52 -0.21 17.93
CA LYS A 127 -21.99 -0.43 19.30
C LYS A 127 -22.56 0.86 19.90
N SER A 128 -23.52 0.70 20.79
CA SER A 128 -23.94 1.80 21.67
C SER A 128 -22.94 1.98 22.81
N GLU A 129 -23.00 3.14 23.48
CA GLU A 129 -22.15 3.39 24.65
C GLU A 129 -22.43 2.39 25.78
N GLU A 130 -23.68 1.95 25.96
CA GLU A 130 -24.03 0.95 26.97
C GLU A 130 -23.38 -0.40 26.67
N VAL A 131 -23.34 -0.80 25.40
CA VAL A 131 -22.66 -2.04 24.98
C VAL A 131 -21.16 -1.92 25.25
N LEU A 132 -20.53 -0.82 24.85
CA LEU A 132 -19.10 -0.59 25.14
C LEU A 132 -18.81 -0.59 26.65
N ARG A 133 -19.68 -0.01 27.47
CA ARG A 133 -19.54 -0.03 28.93
C ARG A 133 -19.65 -1.46 29.50
N PHE A 134 -20.56 -2.26 28.97
CA PHE A 134 -20.69 -3.66 29.34
C PHE A 134 -19.44 -4.47 28.96
N GLU A 135 -18.98 -4.37 27.72
CA GLU A 135 -17.85 -5.17 27.22
C GLU A 135 -16.51 -4.81 27.86
N TYR A 136 -16.27 -3.51 28.07
CA TYR A 136 -15.00 -2.99 28.60
C TYR A 136 -15.06 -2.69 30.10
N GLY A 137 -16.19 -2.94 30.77
CA GLY A 137 -16.37 -2.66 32.20
C GLY A 137 -15.44 -3.47 33.11
N ASP A 138 -15.15 -4.72 32.74
CA ASP A 138 -14.31 -5.65 33.51
C ASP A 138 -12.89 -5.81 32.91
N PHE A 139 -12.53 -5.02 31.90
CA PHE A 139 -11.28 -5.19 31.17
C PHE A 139 -10.10 -4.51 31.89
N LEU A 140 -9.11 -5.31 32.32
CA LEU A 140 -7.93 -4.86 33.08
C LEU A 140 -6.96 -3.93 32.32
N GLY A 141 -7.22 -3.62 31.05
CA GLY A 141 -6.32 -2.82 30.20
C GLY A 141 -6.97 -1.61 29.51
N ARG A 142 -8.30 -1.42 29.61
CA ARG A 142 -9.02 -0.35 28.92
C ARG A 142 -10.23 0.07 29.72
N THR A 143 -10.40 1.38 29.94
CA THR A 143 -11.62 1.91 30.55
C THR A 143 -12.71 2.04 29.49
N SER A 144 -13.96 1.85 29.89
CA SER A 144 -15.10 2.04 28.98
C SER A 144 -15.14 3.44 28.34
N ASP A 145 -14.71 4.46 29.08
CA ASP A 145 -14.68 5.84 28.55
C ASP A 145 -13.61 6.02 27.47
N GLN A 146 -12.46 5.33 27.56
CA GLN A 146 -11.47 5.33 26.48
C GLN A 146 -12.01 4.61 25.24
N ALA A 147 -12.70 3.48 25.42
CA ALA A 147 -13.32 2.76 24.30
C ALA A 147 -14.36 3.61 23.56
N ILE A 148 -15.18 4.38 24.30
CA ILE A 148 -16.15 5.31 23.73
C ILE A 148 -15.45 6.44 22.96
N ALA A 149 -14.36 6.99 23.49
CA ALA A 149 -13.59 8.04 22.80
C ALA A 149 -13.01 7.52 21.47
N ASP A 150 -12.32 6.38 21.50
CA ASP A 150 -11.71 5.79 20.30
C ASP A 150 -12.77 5.40 19.25
N MET A 151 -13.95 4.95 19.71
CA MET A 151 -15.09 4.67 18.84
C MET A 151 -15.55 5.93 18.09
N ARG A 152 -15.64 7.08 18.78
CA ARG A 152 -16.05 8.35 18.16
C ARG A 152 -15.02 8.79 17.11
N ASP A 153 -13.74 8.72 17.43
CA ASP A 153 -12.66 9.07 16.51
C ASP A 153 -12.69 8.20 15.24
N ARG A 154 -12.95 6.89 15.39
CA ARG A 154 -13.12 5.97 14.25
C ARG A 154 -14.35 6.31 13.41
N LEU A 155 -15.47 6.63 14.04
CA LEU A 155 -16.70 7.00 13.36
C LEU A 155 -16.51 8.28 12.51
N ASP A 156 -15.79 9.26 13.06
CA ASP A 156 -15.47 10.51 12.36
C ASP A 156 -14.52 10.28 11.18
N TYR A 157 -13.53 9.39 11.33
CA TYR A 157 -12.69 8.95 10.20
C TYR A 157 -13.52 8.27 9.08
N LEU A 158 -14.43 7.36 9.44
CA LEU A 158 -15.28 6.65 8.47
C LEU A 158 -16.25 7.57 7.73
N ARG A 159 -16.62 8.70 8.32
CA ARG A 159 -17.48 9.73 7.71
C ARG A 159 -16.73 10.70 6.81
N ALA A 160 -15.39 10.67 6.80
CA ALA A 160 -14.60 11.54 5.96
C ALA A 160 -14.80 11.20 4.47
N PRO A 161 -14.79 12.20 3.57
CA PRO A 161 -15.14 12.02 2.15
C PRO A 161 -14.19 11.10 1.36
N ASP A 162 -12.97 10.88 1.84
CA ASP A 162 -11.93 10.11 1.15
C ASP A 162 -11.73 8.71 1.73
N THR A 163 -12.71 8.21 2.50
CA THR A 163 -12.67 6.92 3.18
C THR A 163 -13.61 5.92 2.50
N ASP A 164 -13.09 4.75 2.09
CA ASP A 164 -13.88 3.61 1.60
C ASP A 164 -13.60 2.39 2.50
N TYR A 165 -14.59 2.00 3.29
CA TYR A 165 -14.46 0.98 4.34
C TYR A 165 -15.51 -0.12 4.18
N GLU A 166 -15.05 -1.37 4.07
CA GLU A 166 -15.89 -2.55 3.93
C GLU A 166 -15.64 -3.50 5.10
N ILE A 167 -16.71 -3.94 5.75
CA ILE A 167 -16.66 -4.90 6.87
C ILE A 167 -17.32 -6.19 6.41
N ALA A 168 -16.63 -7.31 6.61
CA ALA A 168 -17.18 -8.64 6.38
C ALA A 168 -17.21 -9.41 7.70
N MET A 169 -18.40 -9.87 8.09
CA MET A 169 -18.59 -10.67 9.31
C MET A 169 -19.70 -11.72 9.10
N PRO A 170 -19.69 -12.83 9.87
CA PRO A 170 -20.73 -13.86 9.77
C PRO A 170 -22.10 -13.30 10.17
N ILE A 171 -23.15 -13.70 9.44
CA ILE A 171 -24.53 -13.30 9.77
C ILE A 171 -24.96 -13.87 11.14
N ASP A 172 -24.58 -15.11 11.44
CA ASP A 172 -24.86 -15.75 12.73
C ASP A 172 -24.30 -14.97 13.92
N ALA A 173 -23.17 -14.26 13.74
CA ALA A 173 -22.59 -13.42 14.79
C ALA A 173 -23.45 -12.17 15.05
N LEU A 174 -24.05 -11.59 14.01
CA LEU A 174 -24.99 -10.47 14.13
C LEU A 174 -26.31 -10.92 14.76
N GLU A 175 -26.81 -12.09 14.36
CA GLU A 175 -28.03 -12.67 14.91
C GLU A 175 -27.85 -13.05 16.39
N GLY A 176 -26.72 -13.68 16.74
CA GLY A 176 -26.36 -13.99 18.13
C GLY A 176 -26.29 -12.73 18.98
N PHE A 177 -25.60 -11.69 18.51
CA PHE A 177 -25.56 -10.40 19.20
C PHE A 177 -26.96 -9.81 19.43
N ALA A 178 -27.82 -9.82 18.40
CA ALA A 178 -29.19 -9.32 18.51
C ALA A 178 -30.06 -10.14 19.47
N ALA A 179 -29.78 -11.43 19.61
CA ALA A 179 -30.43 -12.32 20.59
C ALA A 179 -29.85 -12.19 22.01
N GLY A 180 -28.72 -11.49 22.19
CA GLY A 180 -27.99 -11.44 23.46
C GLY A 180 -27.20 -12.71 23.76
N GLU A 181 -26.84 -13.47 22.72
CA GLU A 181 -26.08 -14.72 22.79
C GLU A 181 -24.65 -14.52 22.26
N GLY A 182 -23.67 -15.23 22.83
CA GLY A 182 -22.32 -15.31 22.25
C GLY A 182 -21.38 -14.15 22.57
N TYR A 183 -21.66 -13.38 23.63
CA TYR A 183 -20.70 -12.46 24.25
C TYR A 183 -20.21 -12.98 25.60
#